data_AF-A0A6A8G1N6-F1
#
_entry.id   AF-A0A6A8G1N6-F1
#
_cell.length_a   1.000
_cell.length_b   1.000
_cell.length_c   1.000
_cell.angle_alpha   90.00
_cell.angle_beta   90.00
_cell.angle_gamma   90.00
#
_symmetry.space_group_name_H-M   'P 1'
#
loop_
_entity.id
_entity.type
_entity.pdbx_description
1 polymer ?
#
loop_
_entity_poly.entity_id
_entity_poly.type
_entity_poly.pdbx_seq_one_letter_code
_entity_poly.pdbx_strand_id
1 'polypeptide(L)'
;MKLEFKKSISNKIIYTLGVLFIFLFLLGYFLPIGIDKVKNLSYGQFFFSSYTVATEFGFLLFSFVIAYFINKEYSNKNILFYKLIGDNIFTFFYKKVAVLFIECLIYIILGITIISIIYSDFSHY
;
A
#
# COMPACT_ATOMS: atom_id res chain seq x y z
N MET A 1 -0.96 18.95 -1.25
CA MET A 1 -0.34 17.65 -1.58
C MET A 1 1.16 17.60 -1.30
N LYS A 2 1.99 18.53 -1.82
CA LYS A 2 3.47 18.49 -1.62
C LYS A 2 3.91 18.36 -0.16
N LEU A 3 3.24 19.07 0.77
CA LEU A 3 3.50 18.99 2.20
C LEU A 3 3.14 17.62 2.81
N GLU A 4 2.03 17.02 2.36
CA GLU A 4 1.58 15.69 2.82
C GLU A 4 2.54 14.59 2.37
N PHE A 5 3.04 14.64 1.12
CA PHE A 5 4.07 13.70 0.65
C PHE A 5 5.36 13.82 1.47
N LYS A 6 5.84 15.05 1.72
CA LYS A 6 7.03 15.27 2.54
C LYS A 6 6.85 14.74 3.98
N LYS A 7 5.64 14.90 4.53
CA LYS A 7 5.28 14.34 5.83
C LYS A 7 5.21 12.82 5.81
N SER A 8 4.66 12.19 4.76
CA SER A 8 4.60 10.74 4.63
C SER A 8 6.00 10.11 4.66
N ILE A 9 6.94 10.71 3.91
CA ILE A 9 8.35 10.31 3.89
C ILE A 9 8.99 10.50 5.27
N SER A 10 8.85 11.69 5.87
CA SER A 10 9.45 12.01 7.18
C SER A 10 8.94 11.12 8.30
N ASN A 11 7.64 10.83 8.30
CA ASN A 11 7.00 9.97 9.29
C ASN A 11 7.15 8.47 8.97
N LYS A 12 7.94 8.12 7.96
CA LYS A 12 8.26 6.75 7.51
C LYS A 12 7.06 5.91 7.03
N ILE A 13 5.89 6.51 6.80
CA ILE A 13 4.69 5.78 6.35
C ILE A 13 4.94 5.15 4.98
N ILE A 14 5.60 5.88 4.08
CA ILE A 14 5.95 5.35 2.77
C ILE A 14 6.78 4.07 2.86
N TYR A 15 7.71 3.98 3.82
CA TYR A 15 8.52 2.77 4.04
C TYR A 15 7.70 1.64 4.65
N THR A 16 6.84 1.96 5.63
CA THR A 16 5.91 0.97 6.22
C THR A 16 4.98 0.38 5.17
N LEU A 17 4.42 1.21 4.28
CA LEU A 17 3.62 0.75 3.15
C LEU A 17 4.43 -0.15 2.21
N GLY A 18 5.66 0.24 1.88
CA GLY A 18 6.54 -0.59 1.04
C GLY A 18 6.79 -1.98 1.64
N VAL A 19 7.07 -2.07 2.94
CA VAL A 19 7.23 -3.36 3.64
C VAL A 19 5.95 -4.18 3.59
N LEU A 20 4.78 -3.56 3.78
CA LEU A 20 3.49 -4.25 3.68
C LEU A 20 3.22 -4.77 2.27
N PHE A 21 3.55 -4.01 1.22
CA PHE A 21 3.41 -4.47 -0.15
C PHE A 21 4.35 -5.63 -0.47
N ILE A 22 5.61 -5.58 -0.02
CA ILE A 22 6.53 -6.72 -0.13
C ILE A 22 5.94 -7.94 0.57
N PHE A 23 5.41 -7.78 1.77
CA PHE A 23 4.80 -8.87 2.52
C PHE A 23 3.57 -9.45 1.81
N LEU A 24 2.73 -8.61 1.19
CA LEU A 24 1.58 -9.02 0.40
C LEU A 24 1.98 -9.91 -0.78
N PHE A 25 3.01 -9.52 -1.54
CA PHE A 25 3.50 -10.33 -2.66
C PHE A 25 4.18 -11.61 -2.19
N LEU A 26 4.93 -11.58 -1.08
CA LEU A 26 5.49 -12.79 -0.47
C LEU A 26 4.39 -13.76 -0.06
N LEU A 27 3.32 -13.28 0.58
CA LEU A 27 2.16 -14.10 0.90
C LEU A 27 1.51 -14.67 -0.36
N GLY A 28 1.31 -13.87 -1.41
CA GLY A 28 0.81 -14.36 -2.70
C GLY A 28 1.65 -15.48 -3.31
N TYR A 29 2.95 -15.53 -3.01
CA TYR A 29 3.84 -16.59 -3.49
C TYR A 29 3.78 -17.82 -2.57
N PHE A 30 3.83 -17.62 -1.26
CA PHE A 30 3.93 -18.71 -0.29
C PHE A 30 2.61 -19.42 -0.03
N LEU A 31 1.46 -18.74 -0.13
CA LEU A 31 0.16 -19.38 0.15
C LEU A 31 -0.11 -20.58 -0.78
N PRO A 32 0.04 -20.47 -2.11
CA PRO A 32 -0.19 -21.62 -3.01
C PRO A 32 0.84 -22.74 -2.86
N ILE A 33 2.07 -22.42 -2.47
CA ILE A 33 3.11 -23.43 -2.21
C ILE A 33 2.82 -24.16 -0.89
N GLY A 34 2.41 -23.43 0.14
CA GLY A 34 2.19 -23.95 1.49
C GLY A 34 0.89 -24.74 1.62
N ILE A 35 -0.21 -24.19 1.09
CA ILE A 35 -1.55 -24.78 1.22
C ILE A 35 -1.79 -25.80 0.10
N ASP A 36 -1.58 -25.38 -1.16
CA ASP A 36 -1.93 -26.18 -2.34
C ASP A 36 -0.78 -27.10 -2.80
N LYS A 37 0.38 -27.06 -2.12
CA LYS A 37 1.58 -27.88 -2.40
C LYS A 37 2.03 -27.84 -3.86
N VAL A 38 1.80 -26.71 -4.53
CA VAL A 38 2.20 -26.53 -5.93
C VAL A 38 3.73 -26.40 -6.00
N LYS A 39 4.37 -27.23 -6.84
CA LYS A 39 5.85 -27.26 -6.94
C LYS A 39 6.44 -26.06 -7.69
N ASN A 40 5.75 -25.54 -8.70
CA ASN A 40 6.14 -24.36 -9.47
C ASN A 40 4.87 -23.54 -9.76
N LEU A 41 4.86 -22.27 -9.35
CA LEU A 41 3.78 -21.34 -9.67
C LEU A 41 3.95 -20.79 -11.07
N SER A 42 2.89 -20.83 -11.88
CA SER A 42 2.82 -20.05 -13.12
C SER A 42 2.57 -18.56 -12.81
N TYR A 43 2.90 -17.69 -13.77
CA TYR A 43 2.68 -16.25 -13.65
C TYR A 43 1.24 -15.90 -13.28
N GLY A 44 0.26 -16.48 -13.99
CA GLY A 44 -1.16 -16.24 -13.72
C GLY A 44 -1.62 -16.72 -12.34
N GLN A 45 -1.10 -17.86 -11.85
CA GLN A 45 -1.42 -18.36 -10.51
C GLN A 45 -0.86 -17.44 -9.42
N PHE A 46 0.36 -16.94 -9.60
CA PHE A 46 0.96 -16.03 -8.64
C PHE A 46 0.29 -14.65 -8.64
N PHE A 47 -0.06 -14.13 -9.82
CA PHE A 47 -0.82 -12.89 -9.95
C PHE A 47 -2.18 -13.00 -9.27
N PHE A 48 -2.92 -14.07 -9.56
CA PHE A 48 -4.24 -14.30 -8.98
C PHE A 48 -4.17 -14.47 -7.46
N SER A 49 -3.19 -15.23 -6.95
CA SER A 49 -3.00 -15.39 -5.51
C SER A 49 -2.64 -14.07 -4.83
N SER A 50 -1.71 -13.29 -5.40
CA SER A 50 -1.36 -11.96 -4.87
C SER A 50 -2.54 -10.99 -4.87
N TYR A 51 -3.38 -11.05 -5.91
CA TYR A 51 -4.64 -10.31 -5.97
C TYR A 51 -5.60 -10.73 -4.85
N THR A 52 -5.80 -12.03 -4.62
CA THR A 52 -6.63 -12.52 -3.51
C THR A 52 -6.09 -12.07 -2.15
N VAL A 53 -4.78 -12.08 -1.94
CA VAL A 53 -4.19 -11.54 -0.70
C VAL A 53 -4.49 -10.05 -0.55
N ALA A 54 -4.41 -9.29 -1.65
CA ALA A 54 -4.73 -7.87 -1.64
C ALA A 54 -6.20 -7.58 -1.32
N THR A 55 -7.15 -8.34 -1.88
CA THR A 55 -8.58 -8.08 -1.69
C THR A 55 -9.10 -8.60 -0.36
N GLU A 56 -8.71 -9.82 0.03
CA GLU A 56 -9.26 -10.50 1.20
C GLU A 56 -8.50 -10.15 2.48
N PHE A 57 -7.16 -10.14 2.42
CA PHE A 57 -6.30 -9.86 3.57
C PHE A 57 -5.80 -8.41 3.62
N GLY A 58 -5.87 -7.68 2.49
CA GLY A 58 -5.36 -6.32 2.41
C GLY A 58 -6.07 -5.35 3.35
N PHE A 59 -7.39 -5.50 3.56
CA PHE A 59 -8.08 -4.71 4.58
C PHE A 59 -7.41 -4.84 5.95
N LEU A 60 -7.03 -6.05 6.36
CA LEU A 60 -6.42 -6.29 7.67
C LEU A 60 -4.99 -5.74 7.72
N LEU A 61 -4.22 -5.92 6.64
CA LEU A 61 -2.84 -5.44 6.54
C LEU A 61 -2.73 -3.90 6.50
N PHE A 62 -3.60 -3.24 5.75
CA PHE A 62 -3.49 -1.80 5.49
C PHE A 62 -4.31 -0.93 6.44
N SER A 63 -5.43 -1.43 6.99
CA SER A 63 -6.30 -0.61 7.87
C SER A 63 -5.58 -0.05 9.08
N PHE A 64 -4.72 -0.85 9.73
CA PHE A 64 -3.97 -0.38 10.91
C PHE A 64 -3.00 0.75 10.57
N VAL A 65 -2.28 0.65 9.44
CA VAL A 65 -1.32 1.67 9.02
C VAL A 65 -2.02 2.95 8.57
N ILE A 66 -3.13 2.82 7.85
CA ILE A 66 -3.95 3.96 7.44
C ILE A 66 -4.54 4.67 8.66
N ALA A 67 -5.10 3.93 9.62
CA ALA A 67 -5.61 4.48 10.87
C ALA A 67 -4.50 5.18 11.67
N TYR A 68 -3.31 4.56 11.79
CA TYR A 68 -2.15 5.18 12.44
C TYR A 68 -1.75 6.49 11.75
N PHE A 69 -1.69 6.52 10.42
CA PHE A 69 -1.31 7.71 9.65
C PHE A 69 -2.27 8.89 9.85
N ILE A 70 -3.57 8.60 9.92
CA ILE A 70 -4.59 9.62 10.19
C ILE A 70 -4.45 10.10 11.65
N ASN A 71 -4.44 9.18 12.61
CA ASN A 71 -4.43 9.48 14.05
C ASN A 71 -3.18 10.20 14.53
N LYS A 72 -2.02 9.98 13.90
CA LYS A 72 -0.76 10.65 14.25
C LYS A 72 -0.85 12.18 14.16
N GLU A 73 -1.63 12.73 13.23
CA GLU A 73 -1.82 14.19 13.14
C GLU A 73 -2.75 14.74 14.22
N TYR A 74 -3.72 13.94 14.67
CA TYR A 74 -4.57 14.28 15.83
C TYR A 74 -3.73 14.31 17.11
N SER A 75 -2.89 13.29 17.32
CA SER A 75 -1.99 13.21 18.47
C SER A 75 -1.00 14.39 18.52
N ASN A 76 -0.44 14.77 17.38
CA ASN A 76 0.51 15.90 17.28
C ASN A 76 -0.16 17.28 17.30
N LYS A 77 -1.50 17.37 17.44
CA LYS A 77 -2.28 18.63 17.39
C LYS A 77 -2.08 19.46 16.11
N ASN A 78 -1.54 18.84 15.05
CA ASN A 78 -1.28 19.51 13.78
C ASN A 78 -2.57 19.97 13.07
N ILE A 79 -3.73 19.47 13.49
CA ILE A 79 -5.03 19.88 12.96
C ILE A 79 -5.31 21.36 13.20
N LEU A 80 -4.83 21.93 14.31
CA LEU A 80 -4.94 23.39 14.53
C LEU A 80 -4.18 24.16 13.46
N PHE A 81 -3.02 23.66 13.03
CA PHE A 81 -2.21 24.29 11.99
C PHE A 81 -2.93 24.30 10.63
N TYR A 82 -3.63 23.21 10.27
CA TYR A 82 -4.44 23.19 9.05
C TYR A 82 -5.63 24.16 9.14
N LYS A 83 -6.25 24.29 10.31
CA LYS A 83 -7.32 25.26 10.54
C LYS A 83 -6.81 26.71 10.41
N LEU A 84 -5.60 26.99 10.88
CA LEU A 84 -4.96 28.31 10.77
C LEU A 84 -4.57 28.67 9.31
N ILE A 85 -4.29 27.68 8.48
CA ILE A 85 -4.03 27.86 7.04
C ILE A 85 -5.33 28.05 6.23
N GLY A 86 -6.50 27.93 6.89
CA GLY A 86 -7.81 28.04 6.23
C GLY A 86 -8.23 26.77 5.49
N ASP A 87 -7.54 25.65 5.70
CA ASP A 87 -7.93 24.37 5.12
C ASP A 87 -9.14 23.81 5.90
N ASN A 88 -10.21 23.50 5.19
CA ASN A 88 -11.36 22.79 5.74
C ASN A 88 -11.00 21.33 6.07
N ILE A 89 -11.72 20.74 7.03
CA ILE A 89 -11.52 19.34 7.48
C ILE A 89 -11.61 18.36 6.30
N PHE A 90 -12.58 18.56 5.40
CA PHE A 90 -12.74 17.72 4.21
C PHE A 90 -11.53 17.83 3.26
N THR A 91 -11.07 19.04 3.01
CA THR A 91 -9.89 19.29 2.16
C THR A 91 -8.64 18.62 2.72
N PHE A 92 -8.45 18.65 4.03
CA PHE A 92 -7.37 17.93 4.71
C PHE A 92 -7.49 16.41 4.52
N PHE A 93 -8.68 15.84 4.75
CA PHE A 93 -8.91 14.41 4.62
C PHE A 93 -8.65 13.92 3.19
N TYR A 94 -9.22 14.57 2.17
CA TYR A 94 -9.03 14.17 0.78
C TYR A 94 -7.58 14.32 0.32
N LYS A 95 -6.88 15.37 0.75
CA LYS A 95 -5.43 15.51 0.46
C LYS A 95 -4.64 14.33 1.01
N LYS A 96 -4.98 13.84 2.20
CA LYS A 96 -4.31 12.68 2.82
C LYS A 96 -4.62 11.36 2.11
N VAL A 97 -5.91 11.11 1.87
CA VAL A 97 -6.35 9.90 1.16
C VAL A 97 -5.71 9.85 -0.22
N ALA A 98 -5.64 10.97 -0.92
CA ALA A 98 -4.97 11.04 -2.23
C ALA A 98 -3.48 10.70 -2.16
N VAL A 99 -2.75 11.15 -1.14
CA VAL A 99 -1.33 10.79 -0.98
C VAL A 99 -1.18 9.28 -0.73
N LEU A 100 -1.95 8.71 0.19
CA LEU A 100 -1.91 7.27 0.45
C LEU A 100 -2.26 6.46 -0.80
N PHE A 101 -3.28 6.90 -1.54
CA PHE A 101 -3.70 6.25 -2.78
C PHE A 101 -2.58 6.25 -3.83
N ILE A 102 -1.91 7.38 -4.03
CA ILE A 102 -0.78 7.49 -4.97
C ILE A 102 0.40 6.61 -4.51
N GLU A 103 0.74 6.62 -3.22
CA GLU A 103 1.82 5.78 -2.68
C GLU A 103 1.52 4.29 -2.87
N CYS A 104 0.29 3.86 -2.60
CA CYS A 104 -0.14 2.48 -2.87
C CYS A 104 -0.07 2.13 -4.36
N LEU A 105 -0.53 3.01 -5.26
CA LEU A 105 -0.46 2.78 -6.70
C LEU A 105 1.00 2.59 -7.17
N ILE A 106 1.93 3.41 -6.67
CA ILE A 106 3.35 3.29 -7.02
C ILE A 106 3.86 1.90 -6.62
N TYR A 107 3.57 1.43 -5.41
CA TYR A 107 4.02 0.12 -4.96
C TYR A 107 3.36 -1.04 -5.70
N ILE A 108 2.08 -0.92 -6.08
CA ILE A 108 1.40 -1.92 -6.91
C ILE A 108 2.08 -2.02 -8.28
N ILE A 109 2.30 -0.89 -8.96
CA ILE A 109 2.95 -0.86 -10.28
C ILE A 109 4.36 -1.45 -10.18
N LEU A 110 5.15 -1.03 -9.19
CA LEU A 110 6.50 -1.58 -8.98
C LEU A 110 6.47 -3.08 -8.71
N GLY A 111 5.55 -3.55 -7.87
CA GLY A 111 5.39 -4.97 -7.55
C GLY A 111 5.04 -5.80 -8.77
N ILE A 112 4.02 -5.40 -9.54
CA ILE A 112 3.62 -6.10 -10.78
C ILE A 112 4.78 -6.10 -11.77
N THR A 113 5.47 -4.97 -11.96
CA THR A 113 6.64 -4.87 -12.84
C THR A 113 7.73 -5.88 -12.47
N ILE A 114 8.06 -5.99 -11.18
CA ILE A 114 9.06 -6.94 -10.69
C ILE A 114 8.63 -8.39 -10.98
N ILE A 115 7.35 -8.72 -10.76
CA ILE A 115 6.82 -10.06 -10.99
C ILE A 115 6.85 -10.40 -12.48
N SER A 116 6.41 -9.49 -13.35
CA SER A 116 6.44 -9.68 -14.80
C SER A 116 7.86 -9.89 -15.32
N ILE A 117 8.86 -9.18 -14.76
CA ILE A 117 10.27 -9.38 -15.09
C ILE A 117 10.75 -10.78 -14.65
N ILE A 118 10.44 -11.22 -13.43
CA ILE A 118 10.85 -12.53 -12.90
C ILE A 118 10.32 -13.67 -13.79
N TYR A 119 9.08 -13.55 -14.25
CA TYR A 119 8.43 -14.56 -15.08
C TYR A 119 8.66 -14.36 -16.58
N SER A 120 9.30 -13.26 -17.00
CA SER A 120 9.44 -12.85 -18.41
C SER A 120 8.12 -12.86 -19.18
N ASP A 121 7.01 -12.55 -18.48
CA ASP A 121 5.65 -12.59 -19.00
C ASP A 121 4.91 -11.31 -18.59
N PHE A 122 4.36 -10.60 -19.58
CA PHE A 122 3.63 -9.34 -19.42
C PHE A 122 2.15 -9.46 -19.80
N SER A 123 1.65 -10.69 -19.97
CA SER A 123 0.28 -10.95 -20.42
C SER A 123 -0.82 -10.42 -19.49
N HIS A 124 -0.50 -10.18 -18.22
CA HIS A 124 -1.44 -9.71 -17.18
C HIS A 124 -1.02 -8.36 -16.58
N TYR A 125 -0.29 -7.54 -17.34
CA TYR A 125 0.10 -6.18 -16.93
C TYR A 125 -1.04 -5.18 -17.13
#